data_AF-A0A1W1BHM7-F1
#
_entry.id   AF-A0A1W1BHM7-F1
#
_cell.length_a   1.000
_cell.length_b   1.000
_cell.length_c   1.000
_cell.angle_alpha   90.00
_cell.angle_beta   90.00
_cell.angle_gamma   90.00
#
_symmetry.space_group_name_H-M   'P 1'
#
loop_
_entity.id
_entity.type
_entity.pdbx_description
1 polymer ?
#
loop_
_entity_poly.entity_id
_entity_poly.type
_entity_poly.pdbx_seq_one_letter_code
_entity_poly.pdbx_strand_id
1 'polypeptide(L)'
;MRFLHIDPKKHAIEEIELKLEANTFYTYFGSILIDELPTLGGHTIYTDANALSEGKPAYFVGEQIVVGDALILGRNGFEEVDATLKSDELSKMVRFDIPPFYKDALALLAKTDANLYRAFYVEHNGENMELNISWVLYFFNIADERTKEYFVTHLSQTIENKEDVVAFMQKMAKAALKAAG
;
A
#
# COMPACT_ATOMS: atom_id res chain seq x y z
N MET A 1 -18.30 10.36 14.24
CA MET A 1 -18.20 9.58 12.98
C MET A 1 -17.63 8.22 13.34
N ARG A 2 -18.10 7.15 12.70
CA ARG A 2 -17.68 5.77 12.90
C ARG A 2 -16.52 5.43 11.98
N PHE A 3 -15.50 4.80 12.55
CA PHE A 3 -14.29 4.36 11.87
C PHE A 3 -14.01 2.89 12.16
N LEU A 4 -13.32 2.23 11.24
CA LEU A 4 -12.71 0.93 11.50
C LEU A 4 -11.19 1.09 11.54
N HIS A 5 -10.59 0.74 12.67
CA HIS A 5 -9.15 0.71 12.86
C HIS A 5 -8.64 -0.72 12.74
N ILE A 6 -7.55 -0.90 12.00
CA ILE A 6 -6.82 -2.17 11.91
C ILE A 6 -5.49 -2.01 12.65
N ASP A 7 -5.32 -2.79 13.72
CA ASP A 7 -4.05 -2.94 14.44
C ASP A 7 -3.35 -4.22 13.95
N PRO A 8 -2.32 -4.12 13.09
CA PRO A 8 -1.64 -5.28 12.54
C PRO A 8 -0.69 -5.95 13.53
N LYS A 9 -0.39 -5.36 14.69
CA LYS A 9 0.39 -6.03 15.73
C LYS A 9 -0.48 -6.96 16.56
N LYS A 10 -1.73 -6.56 16.81
CA LYS A 10 -2.72 -7.37 17.55
C LYS A 10 -3.58 -8.26 16.67
N HIS A 11 -3.48 -8.11 15.35
CA HIS A 11 -4.40 -8.73 14.38
C HIS A 11 -5.87 -8.43 14.71
N ALA A 12 -6.15 -7.18 15.09
CA ALA A 12 -7.45 -6.76 15.60
C ALA A 12 -8.08 -5.70 14.70
N ILE A 13 -9.41 -5.74 14.60
CA ILE A 13 -10.23 -4.69 13.99
C ILE A 13 -11.08 -4.09 15.09
N GLU A 14 -10.91 -2.80 15.32
CA GLU A 14 -11.60 -2.06 16.36
C GLU A 14 -12.50 -0.99 15.74
N GLU A 15 -13.71 -0.86 16.26
CA GLU A 15 -14.59 0.25 15.89
C GLU A 15 -14.28 1.44 16.80
N ILE A 16 -13.96 2.58 16.19
CA ILE A 16 -13.64 3.81 16.92
C ILE A 16 -14.69 4.86 16.57
N GLU A 17 -15.18 5.56 17.58
CA GLU A 17 -16.01 6.75 17.41
C GLU A 17 -15.13 7.99 17.65
N LEU A 18 -14.82 8.75 16.60
CA LEU A 18 -14.08 10.02 16.72
C LEU A 18 -15.00 11.21 16.42
N LYS A 19 -14.79 12.31 17.16
CA LYS A 19 -15.21 13.64 16.74
C LYS A 19 -14.12 14.19 15.81
N LEU A 20 -14.51 14.39 14.57
CA LEU A 20 -13.66 14.85 13.48
C LEU A 20 -13.30 16.32 13.69
N GLU A 21 -12.12 16.56 14.25
CA GLU A 21 -11.37 17.79 14.04
C GLU A 21 -10.13 17.40 13.22
N ALA A 22 -9.70 18.24 12.28
CA ALA A 22 -8.56 17.93 11.40
C ALA A 22 -7.32 17.46 12.20
N ASN A 23 -7.08 18.06 13.36
CA ASN A 23 -5.98 17.73 14.26
C ASN A 23 -6.05 16.30 14.80
N THR A 24 -7.24 15.70 14.93
CA THR A 24 -7.44 14.35 15.47
C THR A 24 -6.85 13.28 14.54
N PHE A 25 -6.90 13.47 13.21
CA PHE A 25 -6.30 12.54 12.24
C PHE A 25 -4.77 12.62 12.24
N TYR A 26 -4.22 13.84 12.27
CA TYR A 26 -2.78 14.05 12.39
C TYR A 26 -2.22 13.61 13.74
N THR A 27 -3.06 13.52 14.77
CA THR A 27 -2.66 12.93 16.06
C THR A 27 -2.65 11.40 15.99
N TYR A 28 -3.58 10.82 15.20
CA TYR A 28 -3.64 9.37 14.98
C TYR A 28 -2.47 8.89 14.11
N PHE A 29 -2.09 9.66 13.09
CA PHE A 29 -1.03 9.36 12.15
C PHE A 29 0.00 10.49 12.07
N GLY A 30 1.29 10.16 12.17
CA GLY A 30 2.37 11.15 11.99
C GLY A 30 2.40 11.78 10.58
N SER A 31 1.76 11.13 9.61
CA SER A 31 1.47 11.63 8.26
C SER A 31 0.41 10.74 7.59
N ILE A 32 -0.34 11.26 6.63
CA ILE A 32 -1.52 10.59 6.08
C ILE A 32 -1.33 10.30 4.60
N LEU A 33 -1.67 9.08 4.18
CA LEU A 33 -1.79 8.72 2.77
C LEU A 33 -3.19 8.20 2.45
N ILE A 34 -3.79 8.75 1.39
CA ILE A 34 -5.13 8.45 0.90
C ILE A 34 -4.99 7.45 -0.24
N ASP A 35 -5.54 6.25 -0.07
CA ASP A 35 -5.74 5.33 -1.20
C ASP A 35 -7.24 5.03 -1.37
N GLU A 36 -7.71 5.14 -2.61
CA GLU A 36 -9.09 4.90 -3.00
C GLU A 36 -9.21 3.48 -3.53
N LEU A 37 -9.72 2.56 -2.70
CA LEU A 37 -9.84 1.17 -3.11
C LEU A 37 -11.20 0.90 -3.76
N PRO A 38 -11.25 0.47 -5.04
CA PRO A 38 -12.49 0.02 -5.67
C PRO A 38 -13.11 -1.16 -4.92
N THR A 39 -12.27 -2.01 -4.32
CA THR A 39 -12.65 -3.21 -3.55
C THR A 39 -13.37 -2.90 -2.24
N LEU A 40 -13.20 -1.70 -1.67
CA LEU A 40 -13.90 -1.29 -0.46
C LEU A 40 -15.16 -0.46 -0.76
N GLY A 41 -15.54 -0.25 -2.03
CA GLY A 41 -16.86 0.27 -2.42
C GLY A 41 -17.29 1.54 -1.69
N GLY A 42 -16.65 2.67 -2.00
CA GLY A 42 -16.98 3.95 -1.36
C GLY A 42 -16.37 4.11 0.03
N HIS A 43 -15.17 3.55 0.25
CA HIS A 43 -14.39 3.78 1.46
C HIS A 43 -12.96 4.19 1.10
N THR A 44 -12.30 4.85 2.04
CA THR A 44 -10.90 5.29 1.93
C THR A 44 -10.10 4.64 3.05
N ILE A 45 -8.88 4.17 2.73
CA ILE A 45 -7.91 3.73 3.73
C ILE A 45 -6.92 4.86 3.97
N TYR A 46 -6.74 5.19 5.24
CA TYR A 46 -5.65 6.02 5.71
C TYR A 46 -4.61 5.18 6.42
N THR A 47 -3.35 5.42 6.09
CA THR A 47 -2.21 4.82 6.77
C THR A 47 -1.11 5.86 7.04
N ASP A 48 -0.24 5.54 7.98
CA ASP A 48 0.94 6.32 8.32
C ASP A 48 1.96 6.32 7.18
N ALA A 49 2.28 7.50 6.62
CA ALA A 49 3.18 7.58 5.47
C ALA A 49 4.63 7.17 5.78
N ASN A 50 5.03 7.10 7.06
CA ASN A 50 6.36 6.65 7.46
C ASN A 50 6.42 5.17 7.86
N ALA A 51 5.27 4.47 7.88
CA ALA A 51 5.15 3.12 8.42
C ALA A 51 6.17 2.12 7.84
N LEU A 52 6.48 2.23 6.55
CA LEU A 52 7.46 1.38 5.89
C LEU A 52 8.87 1.61 6.43
N SER A 53 9.32 2.87 6.51
CA SER A 53 10.65 3.22 7.01
C SER A 53 10.83 2.90 8.50
N GLU A 54 9.73 2.90 9.26
CA GLU A 54 9.70 2.50 10.67
C GLU A 54 9.64 0.97 10.86
N GLY A 55 9.61 0.19 9.78
CA GLY A 55 9.53 -1.27 9.82
C GLY A 55 8.23 -1.78 10.44
N LYS A 56 7.12 -1.04 10.31
CA LYS A 56 5.82 -1.49 10.80
C LYS A 56 5.34 -2.71 10.01
N PRO A 57 4.51 -3.59 10.62
CA PRO A 57 4.00 -4.77 9.94
C PRO A 57 3.18 -4.40 8.71
N ALA A 58 3.29 -5.20 7.65
CA ALA A 58 2.49 -5.08 6.45
C ALA A 58 1.49 -6.24 6.33
N TYR A 59 0.34 -5.98 5.71
CA TYR A 59 -0.76 -6.92 5.53
C TYR A 59 -1.59 -6.53 4.31
N PHE A 60 -2.47 -7.42 3.85
CA PHE A 60 -3.39 -7.11 2.77
C PHE A 60 -4.77 -6.72 3.27
N VAL A 61 -5.39 -5.76 2.58
CA VAL A 61 -6.84 -5.53 2.58
C VAL A 61 -7.33 -5.80 1.16
N GLY A 62 -7.98 -6.93 0.95
CA GLY A 62 -8.24 -7.44 -0.41
C GLY A 62 -6.92 -7.76 -1.11
N GLU A 63 -6.66 -7.11 -2.25
CA GLU A 63 -5.44 -7.28 -3.04
C GLU A 63 -4.35 -6.22 -2.74
N GLN A 64 -4.66 -5.26 -1.86
CA GLN A 64 -3.84 -4.08 -1.63
C GLN A 64 -2.98 -4.23 -0.40
N ILE A 65 -1.68 -3.94 -0.53
CA ILE A 65 -0.74 -3.99 0.59
C ILE A 65 -0.86 -2.72 1.43
N VAL A 66 -1.08 -2.89 2.72
CA VAL A 66 -1.13 -1.83 3.73
C VAL A 66 0.02 -2.03 4.71
N VAL A 67 0.70 -0.96 5.10
CA VAL A 67 1.82 -1.00 6.06
C VAL A 67 1.49 -0.15 7.26
N GLY A 68 1.66 -0.70 8.47
CA GLY A 68 1.34 -0.01 9.72
C GLY A 68 -0.16 0.06 10.02
N ASP A 69 -0.52 0.87 11.00
CA ASP A 69 -1.91 1.01 11.43
C ASP A 69 -2.74 1.64 10.30
N ALA A 70 -4.00 1.21 10.16
CA ALA A 70 -4.89 1.78 9.15
C ALA A 70 -6.25 2.16 9.71
N LEU A 71 -6.80 3.25 9.17
CA LEU A 71 -8.12 3.76 9.48
C LEU A 71 -8.98 3.75 8.22
N ILE A 72 -10.12 3.10 8.28
CA ILE A 72 -11.06 2.99 7.16
C ILE A 72 -12.26 3.87 7.41
N LEU A 73 -12.55 4.74 6.45
CA LEU A 73 -13.63 5.72 6.45
C LEU A 73 -14.60 5.44 5.31
N GLY A 74 -15.89 5.73 5.51
CA GLY A 74 -16.85 5.81 4.41
C GLY A 74 -16.62 7.08 3.60
N ARG A 75 -17.00 7.04 2.33
CA ARG A 75 -16.93 8.16 1.40
C ARG A 75 -18.20 8.31 0.61
N ASN A 76 -18.67 9.55 0.50
CA ASN A 76 -19.75 9.95 -0.39
C ASN A 76 -19.30 11.13 -1.27
N GLY A 77 -18.94 10.86 -2.53
CA GLY A 77 -18.30 11.87 -3.38
C GLY A 77 -16.93 12.28 -2.83
N PHE A 78 -16.77 13.54 -2.45
CA PHE A 78 -15.56 14.08 -1.81
C PHE A 78 -15.68 14.22 -0.29
N GLU A 79 -16.80 13.79 0.30
CA GLU A 79 -17.05 13.90 1.74
C GLU A 79 -16.72 12.58 2.44
N GLU A 80 -16.04 12.69 3.58
CA GLU A 80 -15.88 11.59 4.52
C GLU A 80 -17.17 11.41 5.32
N VAL A 81 -17.61 10.16 5.42
CA VAL A 81 -18.82 9.77 6.14
C VAL A 81 -18.53 8.55 7.03
N ASP A 82 -19.50 8.16 7.85
CA ASP A 82 -19.41 6.93 8.64
C ASP A 82 -19.04 5.74 7.76
N ALA A 83 -18.06 4.94 8.21
CA ALA A 83 -17.78 3.67 7.58
C ALA A 83 -19.04 2.80 7.61
N THR A 84 -19.50 2.40 6.42
CA THR A 84 -20.69 1.56 6.26
C THR A 84 -20.35 0.07 6.25
N LEU A 85 -19.08 -0.25 6.00
CA LEU A 85 -18.53 -1.60 6.07
C LEU A 85 -18.65 -2.17 7.50
N LYS A 86 -19.07 -3.43 7.62
CA LYS A 86 -19.08 -4.11 8.92
C LYS A 86 -17.71 -4.70 9.24
N SER A 87 -17.37 -4.77 10.52
CA SER A 87 -16.08 -5.32 10.98
C SER A 87 -15.88 -6.78 10.58
N ASP A 88 -16.94 -7.58 10.50
CA ASP A 88 -16.88 -8.98 10.08
C ASP A 88 -16.75 -9.16 8.55
N GLU A 89 -17.14 -8.15 7.77
CA GLU A 89 -16.89 -8.12 6.33
C GLU A 89 -15.44 -7.71 6.07
N LEU A 90 -14.96 -6.68 6.78
CA LEU A 90 -13.56 -6.26 6.71
C LEU A 90 -12.60 -7.37 7.12
N SER A 91 -12.90 -8.11 8.20
CA SER A 91 -12.03 -9.19 8.67
C SER A 91 -11.82 -10.30 7.63
N LYS A 92 -12.80 -10.54 6.76
CA LYS A 92 -12.70 -11.50 5.65
C LYS A 92 -11.80 -11.01 4.51
N MET A 93 -11.60 -9.70 4.40
CA MET A 93 -10.73 -9.08 3.41
C MET A 93 -9.29 -8.91 3.92
N VAL A 94 -9.08 -8.95 5.23
CA VAL A 94 -7.76 -8.73 5.83
C VAL A 94 -6.94 -10.02 5.87
N ARG A 95 -5.71 -9.97 5.36
CA ARG A 95 -4.73 -11.06 5.45
C ARG A 95 -3.41 -10.55 6.01
N PHE A 96 -3.12 -10.93 7.25
CA PHE A 96 -1.89 -10.53 7.94
C PHE A 96 -0.62 -11.27 7.47
N ASP A 97 -0.75 -12.48 6.93
CA ASP A 97 0.39 -13.14 6.31
C ASP A 97 0.61 -12.62 4.89
N ILE A 98 1.80 -12.11 4.64
CA ILE A 98 2.24 -11.61 3.35
C ILE A 98 3.25 -12.58 2.72
N PRO A 99 3.23 -12.77 1.39
CA PRO A 99 4.16 -13.67 0.70
C PRO A 99 5.63 -13.31 0.96
N PRO A 100 6.57 -14.28 0.90
CA PRO A 100 8.01 -14.03 1.09
C PRO A 100 8.56 -12.91 0.20
N PHE A 101 8.16 -12.87 -1.08
CA PHE A 101 8.54 -11.82 -2.00
C PHE A 101 8.24 -10.40 -1.45
N TYR A 102 7.06 -10.20 -0.86
CA TYR A 102 6.72 -8.92 -0.23
C TYR A 102 7.60 -8.65 0.98
N LYS A 103 7.87 -9.65 1.83
CA LYS A 103 8.75 -9.48 3.00
C LYS A 103 10.13 -8.98 2.57
N ASP A 104 10.70 -9.60 1.53
CA ASP A 104 12.03 -9.25 1.03
C ASP A 104 12.05 -7.87 0.36
N ALA A 105 11.09 -7.59 -0.53
CA ALA A 105 11.00 -6.30 -1.22
C ALA A 105 10.72 -5.14 -0.26
N LEU A 106 9.79 -5.30 0.69
CA LEU A 106 9.48 -4.27 1.68
C LEU A 106 10.65 -4.03 2.64
N ALA A 107 11.38 -5.07 3.04
CA ALA A 107 12.56 -4.92 3.88
C ALA A 107 13.70 -4.14 3.18
N LEU A 108 13.80 -4.25 1.85
CA LEU A 108 14.71 -3.42 1.05
C LEU A 108 14.21 -1.98 0.95
N LEU A 109 12.93 -1.78 0.60
CA LEU A 109 12.33 -0.46 0.44
C LEU A 109 12.28 0.34 1.76
N ALA A 110 12.16 -0.31 2.91
CA ALA A 110 12.24 0.33 4.22
C ALA A 110 13.57 1.05 4.48
N LYS A 111 14.63 0.76 3.71
CA LYS A 111 15.95 1.41 3.82
C LYS A 111 16.05 2.70 2.99
N THR A 112 14.96 3.11 2.33
CA THR A 112 14.92 4.22 1.39
C THR A 112 13.79 5.18 1.78
N ASP A 113 13.68 6.29 1.06
CA ASP A 113 12.57 7.25 1.17
C ASP A 113 11.39 6.89 0.25
N ALA A 114 11.39 5.69 -0.31
CA ALA A 114 10.36 5.25 -1.24
C ALA A 114 8.99 5.19 -0.56
N ASN A 115 8.00 5.81 -1.21
CA ASN A 115 6.61 5.76 -0.78
C ASN A 115 5.85 4.76 -1.66
N LEU A 116 5.23 3.76 -1.04
CA LEU A 116 4.58 2.66 -1.77
C LEU A 116 3.41 3.12 -2.66
N TYR A 117 2.74 4.17 -2.22
CA TYR A 117 1.45 4.61 -2.73
C TYR A 117 1.55 5.86 -3.60
N ARG A 118 2.68 6.57 -3.56
CA ARG A 118 2.93 7.73 -4.40
C ARG A 118 2.92 7.32 -5.87
N ALA A 119 2.05 7.98 -6.64
CA ALA A 119 1.94 7.78 -8.06
C ALA A 119 3.22 8.19 -8.82
N PHE A 120 3.53 7.45 -9.87
CA PHE A 120 4.47 7.78 -10.91
C PHE A 120 3.87 7.44 -12.28
N TYR A 121 4.38 8.06 -13.33
CA TYR A 121 3.85 7.90 -14.68
C TYR A 121 4.77 7.04 -15.55
N VAL A 122 4.16 6.16 -16.34
CA VAL A 122 4.84 5.30 -17.31
C VAL A 122 4.13 5.38 -18.65
N GLU A 123 4.86 5.79 -19.69
CA GLU A 123 4.35 5.72 -21.07
C GLU A 123 4.31 4.26 -21.57
N HIS A 124 3.15 3.83 -22.07
CA HIS A 124 2.92 2.52 -22.67
C HIS A 124 1.86 2.63 -23.78
N ASN A 125 2.16 2.12 -24.98
CA ASN A 125 1.27 2.17 -26.14
C ASN A 125 0.73 3.57 -26.50
N GLY A 126 1.50 4.62 -26.22
CA GLY A 126 1.10 6.02 -26.46
C GLY A 126 0.22 6.64 -25.37
N GLU A 127 -0.06 5.90 -24.30
CA GLU A 127 -0.79 6.38 -23.12
C GLU A 127 0.14 6.52 -21.91
N ASN A 128 -0.10 7.54 -21.07
CA ASN A 128 0.59 7.69 -19.80
C ASN A 128 -0.22 6.99 -18.70
N MET A 129 0.29 5.85 -18.25
CA MET A 129 -0.27 5.07 -17.16
C MET A 129 0.18 5.66 -15.82
N GLU A 130 -0.77 5.94 -14.93
CA GLU A 130 -0.50 6.28 -13.54
C GLU A 130 -0.40 4.98 -12.71
N LEU A 131 0.76 4.73 -12.11
CA LEU A 131 1.06 3.52 -11.34
C LEU A 131 1.78 3.88 -10.04
N ASN A 132 1.93 2.92 -9.13
CA ASN A 132 2.70 3.09 -7.90
C ASN A 132 3.53 1.83 -7.59
N ILE A 133 4.33 1.88 -6.53
CA ILE A 133 5.21 0.76 -6.16
C ILE A 133 4.37 -0.45 -5.70
N SER A 134 3.27 -0.22 -4.98
CA SER A 134 2.33 -1.28 -4.59
C SER A 134 1.89 -2.12 -5.79
N TRP A 135 1.51 -1.47 -6.90
CA TRP A 135 1.13 -2.15 -8.14
C TRP A 135 2.27 -2.99 -8.73
N VAL A 136 3.50 -2.46 -8.73
CA VAL A 136 4.68 -3.19 -9.23
C VAL A 136 4.93 -4.44 -8.38
N LEU A 137 4.85 -4.33 -7.04
CA LEU A 137 5.01 -5.48 -6.16
C LEU A 137 3.92 -6.52 -6.39
N TYR A 138 2.68 -6.10 -6.59
CA TYR A 138 1.57 -7.01 -6.92
C TYR A 138 1.87 -7.82 -8.18
N PHE A 139 2.29 -7.17 -9.26
CA PHE A 139 2.60 -7.85 -10.51
C PHE A 139 3.74 -8.86 -10.37
N PHE A 140 4.85 -8.47 -9.74
CA PHE A 140 6.00 -9.36 -9.59
C PHE A 140 5.73 -10.50 -8.60
N ASN A 141 4.84 -10.30 -7.62
CA ASN A 141 4.44 -11.36 -6.70
C ASN A 141 3.73 -12.54 -7.40
N ILE A 142 3.03 -12.30 -8.51
CA ILE A 142 2.35 -13.35 -9.29
C ILE A 142 3.22 -13.93 -10.41
N ALA A 143 4.43 -13.41 -10.63
CA ALA A 143 5.37 -13.93 -11.59
C ALA A 143 5.98 -15.28 -11.14
N ASP A 144 6.78 -15.90 -12.00
CA ASP A 144 7.55 -17.09 -11.63
C ASP A 144 8.69 -16.74 -10.63
N GLU A 145 9.17 -17.74 -9.89
CA GLU A 145 10.18 -17.54 -8.84
C GLU A 145 11.47 -16.91 -9.35
N ARG A 146 11.93 -17.23 -10.57
CA ARG A 146 13.14 -16.63 -11.13
C ARG A 146 12.95 -15.13 -11.36
N THR A 147 11.76 -14.72 -11.78
CA THR A 147 11.41 -13.31 -11.97
C THR A 147 11.33 -12.55 -10.64
N LYS A 148 10.83 -13.20 -9.58
CA LYS A 148 10.84 -12.63 -8.21
C LYS A 148 12.26 -12.44 -7.69
N GLU A 149 13.11 -13.47 -7.80
CA GLU A 149 14.52 -13.40 -7.39
C GLU A 149 15.28 -12.31 -8.16
N TYR A 150 15.03 -12.20 -9.47
CA TYR A 150 15.60 -11.15 -10.30
C TYR A 150 15.22 -9.76 -9.77
N PHE A 151 13.94 -9.53 -9.48
CA PHE A 151 13.44 -8.25 -8.96
C PHE A 151 14.13 -7.87 -7.65
N VAL A 152 14.11 -8.77 -6.67
CA VAL A 152 14.69 -8.52 -5.33
C VAL A 152 16.20 -8.26 -5.43
N THR A 153 16.91 -9.05 -6.23
CA THR A 153 18.36 -8.88 -6.43
C THR A 153 18.70 -7.51 -7.02
N HIS A 154 17.99 -7.10 -8.08
CA HIS A 154 18.28 -5.82 -8.73
C HIS A 154 17.82 -4.63 -7.89
N LEU A 155 16.74 -4.77 -7.12
CA LEU A 155 16.35 -3.76 -6.15
C LEU A 155 17.44 -3.56 -5.09
N SER A 156 18.01 -4.65 -4.56
CA SER A 156 19.13 -4.56 -3.61
C SER A 156 20.33 -3.84 -4.22
N GLN A 157 20.70 -4.18 -5.46
CA GLN A 157 21.80 -3.54 -6.18
C GLN A 157 21.56 -2.05 -6.43
N THR A 158 20.34 -1.67 -6.86
CA THR A 158 19.96 -0.26 -7.03
C THR A 158 20.13 0.51 -5.72
N ILE A 159 19.71 -0.06 -4.59
CA ILE A 159 19.86 0.58 -3.27
C ILE A 159 21.34 0.67 -2.86
N GLU A 160 22.12 -0.40 -3.01
CA GLU A 160 23.55 -0.44 -2.68
C GLU A 160 24.37 0.57 -3.50
N ASN A 161 24.02 0.71 -4.78
CA ASN A 161 24.61 1.69 -5.70
C ASN A 161 24.10 3.12 -5.49
N LYS A 162 23.16 3.34 -4.57
CA LYS A 162 22.49 4.63 -4.32
C LYS A 162 21.82 5.21 -5.58
N GLU A 163 21.30 4.33 -6.42
CA GLU A 163 20.52 4.69 -7.60
C GLU A 163 19.09 5.06 -7.20
N ASP A 164 18.38 5.74 -8.10
CA ASP A 164 16.99 6.15 -7.89
C ASP A 164 16.05 4.92 -7.92
N VAL A 165 15.49 4.60 -6.76
CA VAL A 165 14.55 3.49 -6.57
C VAL A 165 13.26 3.71 -7.35
N VAL A 166 12.78 4.95 -7.48
CA VAL A 166 11.58 5.25 -8.26
C VAL A 166 11.83 5.00 -9.74
N ALA A 167 13.02 5.37 -10.24
CA ALA A 167 13.41 5.05 -11.62
C ALA A 167 13.50 3.53 -11.86
N PHE A 168 14.02 2.76 -10.89
CA PHE A 168 14.00 1.30 -10.95
C PHE A 168 12.54 0.76 -11.00
N MET A 169 11.65 1.27 -10.16
CA MET A 169 10.24 0.87 -10.13
C MET A 169 9.52 1.19 -11.44
N GLN A 170 9.77 2.35 -12.04
CA GLN A 170 9.25 2.70 -13.38
C GLN A 170 9.76 1.74 -14.46
N LYS A 171 11.03 1.33 -14.41
CA LYS A 171 11.59 0.33 -15.33
C LYS A 171 10.90 -1.02 -15.17
N MET A 172 10.67 -1.46 -13.93
CA MET A 172 9.98 -2.72 -13.64
C MET A 172 8.51 -2.67 -14.07
N ALA A 173 7.82 -1.54 -13.84
CA ALA A 173 6.47 -1.30 -14.33
C ALA A 173 6.39 -1.40 -15.88
N LYS A 174 7.34 -0.79 -16.60
CA LYS A 174 7.43 -0.92 -18.07
C LYS A 174 7.62 -2.38 -18.51
N ALA A 175 8.43 -3.16 -17.79
CA ALA A 175 8.63 -4.57 -18.10
C ALA A 175 7.36 -5.39 -17.84
N ALA A 176 6.67 -5.11 -16.73
CA ALA A 176 5.39 -5.74 -16.38
C ALA A 176 4.30 -5.47 -17.43
N LEU A 177 4.11 -4.20 -17.83
CA LEU A 177 3.13 -3.83 -18.85
C LEU A 177 3.40 -4.52 -20.20
N LYS A 178 4.67 -4.64 -20.59
CA LYS A 178 5.06 -5.38 -21.81
C LYS A 178 4.82 -6.88 -21.75
N ALA A 179 4.79 -7.47 -20.55
CA ALA A 179 4.53 -8.90 -20.38
C ALA A 179 3.03 -9.19 -20.25
N ALA A 180 2.22 -8.19 -19.88
CA ALA A 180 0.77 -8.30 -19.73
C ALA A 180 -0.01 -8.12 -21.04
N GLY A 181 0.60 -7.46 -22.04
CA GLY A 181 0.06 -7.27 -23.40
C GLY A 181 0.71 -8.17 -24.43
#